data_AF-A0A1B8YIL3-F1
#
_entry.id   AF-A0A1B8YIL3-F1
#
_cell.length_a   1.000
_cell.length_b   1.000
_cell.length_c   1.000
_cell.angle_alpha   90.00
_cell.angle_beta   90.00
_cell.angle_gamma   90.00
#
_symmetry.space_group_name_H-M   'P 1'
#
loop_
_entity.id
_entity.type
_entity.pdbx_description
1 polymer ?
#
loop_
_entity_poly.entity_id
_entity_poly.type
_entity_poly.pdbx_seq_one_letter_code
_entity_poly.pdbx_strand_id
1 'polypeptide(L)' 'MAMMYNPPYPGILVKEAMEALSLSARGLAKALGVAPSTVQRLVIGKSDISPEMALKLSAVIGSSPQVWMGMQVDYDL' A
#
# COMPACT_ATOMS: atom_id res chain seq x y z
N MET A 1 21.16 -17.86 13.47
CA MET A 1 21.16 -16.40 13.21
C MET A 1 19.72 -16.05 12.85
N ALA A 2 18.95 -15.49 13.77
CA ALA A 2 17.60 -15.04 13.45
C ALA A 2 17.74 -13.88 12.45
N MET A 3 17.31 -14.09 11.21
CA MET A 3 17.16 -12.99 10.27
C MET A 3 16.16 -12.04 10.94
N MET A 4 16.58 -10.82 11.28
CA MET A 4 15.65 -9.74 11.62
C MET A 4 14.86 -9.45 10.34
N TYR A 5 13.81 -10.23 10.11
CA TYR A 5 12.81 -9.98 9.09
C TYR A 5 12.00 -8.81 9.64
N ASN A 6 12.39 -7.60 9.23
CA ASN A 6 11.56 -6.41 9.41
C ASN A 6 10.97 -6.10 8.04
N PRO A 7 9.95 -6.86 7.60
CA PRO A 7 9.32 -6.62 6.32
C PRO A 7 8.84 -5.17 6.33
N PRO A 8 9.20 -4.36 5.32
CA PRO A 8 8.70 -2.99 5.25
C PRO A 8 7.17 -3.06 5.22
N TYR A 9 6.51 -2.30 6.10
CA TYR A 9 5.04 -2.26 6.10
C TYR A 9 4.56 -1.87 4.69
N PRO A 10 3.50 -2.50 4.16
CA PRO A 10 3.14 -2.36 2.74
C PRO A 10 2.89 -0.92 2.30
N GLY A 11 2.50 -0.06 3.23
CA GLY A 11 2.34 1.38 3.03
C GLY A 11 3.59 2.13 2.57
N ILE A 12 4.80 1.63 2.84
CA ILE A 12 6.05 2.23 2.32
C ILE A 12 6.09 2.11 0.79
N LEU A 13 5.76 0.94 0.25
CA LEU A 13 5.76 0.73 -1.20
C LEU A 13 4.68 1.55 -1.89
N VAL A 14 3.54 1.77 -1.24
CA VAL A 14 2.51 2.71 -1.72
C VAL A 14 3.09 4.14 -1.77
N LYS A 15 3.87 4.55 -0.76
CA LYS A 15 4.52 5.85 -0.74
C LYS A 15 5.58 5.99 -1.84
N GLU A 16 6.42 4.99 -2.02
CA GLU A 16 7.44 4.98 -3.08
C GLU A 16 6.80 5.01 -4.47
N ALA A 17 5.71 4.26 -4.68
CA ALA A 17 4.93 4.32 -5.90
C ALA A 17 4.32 5.71 -6.13
N MET A 18 3.81 6.36 -5.08
CA MET A 18 3.33 7.73 -5.18
C MET A 18 4.43 8.71 -5.59
N GLU A 19 5.62 8.59 -5.01
CA GLU A 19 6.78 9.42 -5.35
C GLU A 19 7.23 9.17 -6.80
N ALA A 20 7.33 7.90 -7.23
CA ALA A 20 7.70 7.53 -8.59
C ALA A 20 6.69 8.01 -9.65
N LEU A 21 5.39 7.97 -9.32
CA LEU A 21 4.31 8.43 -10.21
C LEU A 21 4.00 9.92 -10.06
N SER A 22 4.76 10.67 -9.24
CA SER A 22 4.49 12.07 -8.90
C SER A 22 3.05 12.33 -8.42
N LEU A 23 2.48 11.37 -7.70
CA LEU A 23 1.13 11.42 -7.14
C LEU A 23 1.16 11.97 -5.71
N SER A 24 0.30 12.95 -5.43
CA SER A 24 -0.01 13.32 -4.04
C SER A 24 -0.91 12.29 -3.37
N ALA A 25 -0.94 12.24 -2.04
CA ALA A 25 -1.87 11.36 -1.29
C ALA A 25 -3.34 11.61 -1.67
N ARG A 26 -3.70 12.87 -1.96
CA ARG A 26 -5.03 13.24 -2.45
C ARG A 26 -5.27 12.74 -3.88
N GLY A 27 -4.25 12.84 -4.74
CA GLY A 27 -4.31 12.32 -6.11
C GLY A 27 -4.51 10.81 -6.14
N LEU A 28 -3.72 10.08 -5.35
CA LEU A 28 -3.88 8.63 -5.21
C LEU A 28 -5.25 8.28 -4.62
N ALA A 29 -5.70 8.97 -3.57
CA ALA A 29 -7.02 8.72 -2.98
C ALA A 29 -8.16 8.90 -3.97
N LYS A 30 -8.07 9.93 -4.83
CA LYS A 30 -9.03 10.16 -5.92
C LYS A 30 -9.00 9.02 -6.94
N ALA A 31 -7.81 8.56 -7.34
CA ALA A 31 -7.67 7.45 -8.29
C ALA A 31 -8.18 6.12 -7.72
N LEU A 32 -7.96 5.87 -6.43
CA LEU A 32 -8.46 4.67 -5.72
C LEU A 32 -9.95 4.75 -5.34
N GLY A 33 -10.59 5.92 -5.47
CA GLY A 33 -11.97 6.14 -5.04
C GLY A 33 -12.16 6.01 -3.53
N VAL A 34 -11.20 6.47 -2.73
CA VAL A 34 -11.24 6.42 -1.26
C VAL A 34 -11.01 7.80 -0.64
N ALA A 35 -11.28 7.94 0.66
CA ALA A 35 -10.95 9.16 1.38
C ALA A 35 -9.43 9.37 1.46
N PRO A 36 -8.92 10.62 1.37
CA PRO A 36 -7.49 10.91 1.55
C PRO A 36 -6.93 10.41 2.89
N SER A 37 -7.77 10.38 3.93
CA SER A 37 -7.39 9.85 5.24
C SER A 37 -7.09 8.34 5.21
N THR A 38 -7.72 7.59 4.31
CA THR A 38 -7.43 6.16 4.09
C THR A 38 -6.02 5.96 3.52
N VAL A 39 -5.66 6.73 2.49
CA VAL A 39 -4.29 6.68 1.93
C VAL A 39 -3.26 7.15 2.95
N GLN A 40 -3.55 8.20 3.72
CA GLN A 40 -2.64 8.64 4.78
C GLN A 40 -2.41 7.56 5.83
N ARG A 41 -3.48 6.91 6.34
CA ARG A 41 -3.34 5.82 7.32
C ARG A 41 -2.55 4.65 6.74
N LEU A 42 -2.77 4.31 5.48
CA LEU A 42 -2.04 3.24 4.80
C LEU A 42 -0.54 3.55 4.72
N VAL A 43 -0.19 4.75 4.24
CA VAL A 43 1.21 5.20 4.07
C VAL A 43 1.97 5.34 5.39
N ILE A 44 1.29 5.50 6.53
CA ILE A 44 1.94 5.57 7.86
C ILE A 44 1.81 4.26 8.66
N GLY A 45 1.33 3.18 8.05
CA GLY A 45 1.18 1.88 8.71
C GLY A 45 0.10 1.83 9.80
N LYS A 46 -0.90 2.71 9.73
CA LYS A 46 -2.08 2.74 10.63
C LYS A 46 -3.32 2.07 10.04
N SER A 47 -3.21 1.49 8.85
CA SER A 47 -4.23 0.65 8.26
C SER A 47 -3.60 -0.34 7.30
N ASP A 48 -4.14 -1.56 7.31
CA ASP A 48 -3.67 -2.66 6.47
C ASP A 48 -4.20 -2.56 5.04
N ILE A 49 -3.56 -3.30 4.13
CA ILE A 49 -4.08 -3.55 2.79
C ILE A 49 -5.15 -4.63 2.88
N SER A 50 -6.41 -4.22 2.77
CA SER A 50 -7.52 -5.16 2.57
C SER A 50 -7.52 -5.73 1.14
N PRO A 51 -8.22 -6.85 0.88
CA PRO A 51 -8.37 -7.39 -0.48
C PRO A 51 -8.97 -6.38 -1.47
N GLU A 52 -9.91 -5.55 -1.01
CA GLU A 52 -10.48 -4.47 -1.82
C GLU A 52 -9.43 -3.40 -2.15
N MET A 53 -8.59 -3.04 -1.18
CA MET A 53 -7.51 -2.09 -1.39
C MET A 53 -6.46 -2.66 -2.34
N ALA A 54 -6.12 -3.94 -2.23
CA ALA A 54 -5.20 -4.62 -3.15
C ALA A 54 -5.68 -4.57 -4.61
N LEU A 55 -6.98 -4.77 -4.85
CA LEU A 55 -7.58 -4.61 -6.18
C LEU A 55 -7.44 -3.17 -6.69
N LYS A 56 -7.77 -2.19 -5.86
CA LYS A 56 -7.66 -0.76 -6.22
C LYS A 56 -6.21 -0.35 -6.50
N LEU A 57 -5.26 -0.78 -5.67
CA LEU A 57 -3.84 -0.51 -5.86
C LEU A 57 -3.32 -1.16 -7.15
N SER A 58 -3.72 -2.39 -7.44
CA SER A 58 -3.34 -3.06 -8.70
C SER A 58 -3.81 -2.30 -9.95
N ALA A 59 -4.99 -1.69 -9.90
CA ALA A 59 -5.53 -0.93 -11.01
C ALA A 59 -4.89 0.46 -11.20
N VAL A 60 -4.42 1.08 -10.11
CA VAL A 60 -3.90 2.47 -10.13
C VAL A 60 -2.38 2.52 -10.19
N ILE A 61 -1.71 1.71 -9.38
CA ILE A 61 -0.25 1.68 -9.24
C ILE A 61 0.36 0.58 -10.12
N GLY A 62 -0.40 -0.50 -10.37
CA GLY A 62 0.08 -1.69 -11.04
C GLY A 62 0.44 -2.81 -10.07
N SER A 63 1.18 -3.80 -10.57
CA SER A 63 1.34 -5.11 -9.92
C SER A 63 0.02 -5.90 -9.84
N SER A 64 0.02 -7.05 -9.17
CA SER A 64 -1.18 -7.86 -8.97
C SER A 64 -1.76 -7.67 -7.56
N PRO A 65 -3.07 -7.88 -7.36
CA PRO A 65 -3.67 -7.89 -6.02
C PRO A 65 -3.00 -8.88 -5.08
N GLN A 66 -2.53 -10.02 -5.59
CA GLN A 66 -1.84 -11.05 -4.82
C GLN A 66 -0.48 -10.56 -4.30
N VAL A 67 0.23 -9.73 -5.06
CA VAL A 67 1.48 -9.12 -4.58
C VAL A 67 1.21 -8.18 -3.42
N TRP A 68 0.20 -7.32 -3.53
CA TRP A 68 -0.18 -6.40 -2.45
C TRP A 68 -0.66 -7.13 -1.19
N MET A 69 -1.46 -8.19 -1.36
CA MET A 69 -1.89 -9.05 -0.25
C MET A 69 -0.73 -9.84 0.36
N GLY A 70 0.19 -10.34 -0.46
CA GLY A 70 1.37 -11.06 0.00
C GLY A 70 2.23 -10.19 0.92
N MET A 71 2.42 -8.92 0.56
CA MET A 71 3.14 -7.96 1.40
C MET A 71 2.47 -7.75 2.77
N GLN A 72 1.14 -7.69 2.81
CA GLN A 72 0.42 -7.57 4.07
C GLN A 72 0.57 -8.84 4.93
N VAL A 73 0.43 -10.01 4.31
CA VAL A 73 0.63 -11.30 4.99
C VAL A 73 2.05 -11.41 5.54
N ASP A 74 3.07 -11.05 4.75
CA ASP A 74 4.46 -11.06 5.18
C ASP A 74 4.71 -10.08 6.33
N TYR A 75 4.01 -8.94 6.37
CA TYR A 75 4.11 -7.94 7.44
C TYR A 75 3.40 -8.36 8.74
N ASP A 76 2.28 -9.09 8.64
CA ASP A 76 1.49 -9.54 9.79
C ASP A 76 2.10 -10.76 10.52
N LEU A 77 3.06 -11.45 9.90
CA LEU A 77 3.76 -12.65 10.42
C LEU A 77 4.93 -12.30 11.36
#